data_AF-A0A7S4CDI3-F1
#
_entry.id   AF-A0A7S4CDI3-F1
#
_cell.length_a   1.000
_cell.length_b   1.000
_cell.length_c   1.000
_cell.angle_alpha   90.00
_cell.angle_beta   90.00
_cell.angle_gamma   90.00
#
_symmetry.space_group_name_H-M   'P 1'
#
loop_
_entity.id
_entity.type
_entity.pdbx_description
1 polymer ?
#
loop_
_entity_poly.entity_id
_entity_poly.type
_entity_poly.pdbx_seq_one_letter_code
_entity_poly.pdbx_strand_id
1 'polypeptide(L)'
;GGGLAAGVSTAVKALKPSCRVFLAEPKGADDTQRSFSEGRILSHTADKPNTIADGLLTTLGDLAFPILQRTVEKVICVDDHQIAKAMRLAMERMKVVLEPS
;
A
#
# COMPACT_ATOMS: atom_id res chain seq x y z
N GLY A 1 6.19 4.51 2.52
CA GLY A 1 5.83 5.46 3.59
C GLY A 1 5.01 4.84 4.72
N GLY A 2 3.73 4.54 4.49
CA GLY A 2 2.86 3.82 5.44
C GLY A 2 2.05 4.67 6.43
N GLY A 3 2.22 6.00 6.46
CA GLY A 3 1.50 6.87 7.40
C GLY A 3 -0.02 6.86 7.22
N LEU A 4 -0.51 6.99 5.99
CA LEU A 4 -1.95 6.91 5.67
C LEU A 4 -2.54 5.57 6.13
N ALA A 5 -1.89 4.47 5.74
CA ALA A 5 -2.29 3.12 6.12
C ALA A 5 -2.32 2.91 7.64
N ALA A 6 -1.32 3.41 8.37
CA ALA A 6 -1.25 3.29 9.82
C ALA A 6 -2.39 4.06 10.49
N GLY A 7 -2.66 5.29 10.05
CA GLY A 7 -3.77 6.10 10.58
C GLY A 7 -5.14 5.47 10.32
N VAL A 8 -5.42 5.07 9.07
CA VAL A 8 -6.69 4.46 8.69
C VAL A 8 -6.91 3.13 9.42
N SER A 9 -5.90 2.25 9.42
CA SER A 9 -6.03 0.95 10.06
C SER A 9 -6.24 1.06 11.58
N THR A 10 -5.60 2.02 12.24
CA THR A 10 -5.84 2.32 13.66
C THR A 10 -7.29 2.72 13.90
N ALA A 11 -7.82 3.67 13.11
CA ALA A 11 -9.20 4.11 13.23
C ALA A 11 -10.20 2.96 12.97
N VAL A 12 -9.97 2.17 11.92
CA VAL A 12 -10.82 1.02 11.57
C VAL A 12 -10.83 0.00 12.71
N LYS A 13 -9.67 -0.35 13.28
CA LYS A 13 -9.59 -1.31 14.38
C LYS A 13 -10.21 -0.79 15.67
N ALA A 14 -10.14 0.50 15.94
CA ALA A 14 -10.81 1.12 17.08
C ALA A 14 -12.34 1.09 16.94
N LEU A 15 -12.88 1.39 15.75
CA LEU A 15 -14.32 1.45 15.51
C LEU A 15 -14.96 0.08 15.29
N LYS A 16 -14.25 -0.83 14.60
CA LYS A 16 -14.74 -2.16 14.26
C LYS A 16 -13.57 -3.16 14.23
N PRO A 17 -13.21 -3.77 15.37
CA PRO A 17 -12.05 -4.66 15.49
C PRO A 17 -12.06 -5.85 14.51
N SER A 18 -13.25 -6.36 14.17
CA SER A 18 -13.46 -7.47 13.24
C SER A 18 -13.31 -7.10 11.77
N CYS A 19 -13.20 -5.80 11.43
CA CYS A 19 -12.99 -5.37 10.06
C CYS A 19 -11.60 -5.80 9.57
N ARG A 20 -11.54 -6.43 8.40
CA ARG A 20 -10.29 -6.86 7.76
C ARG A 20 -9.69 -5.68 7.01
N VAL A 21 -8.39 -5.43 7.20
CA VAL A 21 -7.68 -4.32 6.55
C VAL A 21 -6.62 -4.90 5.64
N PHE A 22 -6.66 -4.51 4.36
CA PHE A 22 -5.70 -4.90 3.34
C PHE A 22 -4.95 -3.67 2.86
N LEU A 23 -3.66 -3.85 2.60
CA LEU A 23 -2.87 -2.86 1.87
C LEU A 23 -2.72 -3.30 0.42
N ALA A 24 -2.55 -2.34 -0.46
CA ALA A 24 -2.18 -2.55 -1.84
C ALA A 24 -0.95 -1.71 -2.16
N GLU A 25 -0.03 -2.27 -2.93
CA GLU A 25 1.15 -1.56 -3.43
C GLU A 25 1.53 -2.10 -4.83
N PRO A 26 2.31 -1.35 -5.62
CA PRO A 26 2.75 -1.81 -6.93
C PRO A 26 3.84 -2.88 -6.80
N LYS A 27 3.84 -3.87 -7.69
CA LYS A 27 4.89 -4.90 -7.78
C LYS A 27 6.28 -4.30 -7.99
N GLY A 28 6.36 -3.12 -8.61
CA GLY A 28 7.61 -2.39 -8.83
C GLY A 28 8.15 -1.66 -7.59
N ALA A 29 7.40 -1.63 -6.48
CA ALA A 29 7.80 -1.07 -5.19
C ALA A 29 7.21 -1.93 -4.05
N ASP A 30 7.58 -3.20 -3.99
CA ASP A 30 6.99 -4.22 -3.09
C ASP A 30 7.63 -4.28 -1.69
N ASP A 31 8.25 -3.19 -1.23
CA ASP A 31 8.98 -3.17 0.04
C ASP A 31 8.06 -3.39 1.23
N THR A 32 6.80 -2.93 1.19
CA THR A 32 5.86 -3.14 2.30
C THR A 32 5.50 -4.60 2.45
N GLN A 33 5.20 -5.30 1.36
CA GLN A 33 4.80 -6.71 1.38
C GLN A 33 5.95 -7.57 1.86
N ARG A 34 7.16 -7.31 1.37
CA ARG A 34 8.36 -8.05 1.79
C ARG A 34 8.67 -7.77 3.27
N SER A 35 8.65 -6.50 3.68
CA SER A 35 8.85 -6.11 5.08
C SER A 35 7.79 -6.72 6.00
N PHE A 36 6.53 -6.73 5.56
CA PHE A 36 5.41 -7.29 6.29
C PHE A 36 5.58 -8.80 6.51
N SER A 37 6.01 -9.51 5.47
CA SER A 37 6.24 -10.96 5.50
C SER A 37 7.45 -11.36 6.34
N GLU A 38 8.52 -10.56 6.32
CA GLU A 38 9.74 -10.82 7.12
C GLU A 38 9.64 -10.31 8.56
N GLY A 39 8.61 -9.54 8.91
CA GLY A 39 8.46 -8.96 10.26
C GLY A 39 9.51 -7.88 10.60
N ARG A 40 10.24 -7.37 9.60
CA ARG A 40 11.23 -6.29 9.74
C ARG A 40 11.21 -5.39 8.50
N ILE A 41 11.58 -4.12 8.65
CA ILE A 41 11.67 -3.20 7.52
C ILE A 41 12.82 -3.63 6.60
N LEU A 42 12.50 -3.77 5.32
CA LEU A 42 13.44 -3.98 4.23
C LEU A 42 13.47 -2.71 3.38
N SER A 43 14.65 -2.14 3.19
CA SER A 43 14.82 -1.08 2.21
C SER A 43 14.67 -1.63 0.79
N HIS A 44 14.32 -0.76 -0.16
CA HIS A 44 14.38 -1.10 -1.57
C HIS A 44 15.73 -1.75 -1.91
N THR A 45 15.66 -2.83 -2.71
CA THR A 45 16.85 -3.47 -3.28
C THR A 45 17.62 -2.49 -4.17
N ALA A 46 18.85 -2.82 -4.56
CA ALA A 46 19.74 -1.92 -5.32
C ALA A 46 19.12 -1.32 -6.61
N ASP A 47 18.07 -1.94 -7.15
CA ASP A 47 17.27 -1.39 -8.25
C ASP A 47 16.22 -0.41 -7.73
N LYS A 48 16.20 0.80 -8.30
CA LYS A 48 15.20 1.81 -7.98
C LYS A 48 13.78 1.27 -8.24
N PRO A 49 12.80 1.59 -7.37
CA PRO A 49 11.41 1.27 -7.62
C PRO A 49 10.97 1.73 -9.02
N ASN A 50 10.27 0.87 -9.74
CA ASN A 50 9.84 1.13 -11.12
C ASN A 50 8.35 0.84 -11.29
N THR A 51 7.54 1.89 -11.23
CA THR A 51 6.08 1.83 -11.35
C THR A 51 5.53 3.20 -11.73
N ILE A 52 4.35 3.23 -12.35
CA ILE A 52 3.59 4.47 -12.58
C ILE A 52 3.05 5.12 -11.29
N ALA A 53 3.02 4.40 -10.16
CA ALA A 53 2.59 4.91 -8.86
C ALA A 53 3.73 5.66 -8.14
N ASP A 54 3.96 6.90 -8.56
CA ASP A 54 5.03 7.78 -8.09
C ASP A 54 4.94 8.15 -6.59
N GLY A 55 3.73 8.23 -6.06
CA GLY A 55 3.48 8.49 -4.63
C GLY A 55 3.90 7.36 -3.70
N LEU A 56 4.20 6.17 -4.23
CA LEU A 56 4.50 4.95 -3.47
C LEU A 56 5.98 4.54 -3.51
N LEU A 57 6.89 5.37 -4.02
CA LEU A 57 8.32 5.05 -4.17
C LEU A 57 9.15 5.22 -2.87
N THR A 58 8.49 5.29 -1.71
CA THR A 58 9.15 5.54 -0.41
C THR A 58 9.13 4.30 0.46
N THR A 59 10.25 4.01 1.12
CA THR A 59 10.34 2.95 2.13
C THR A 59 9.34 3.17 3.28
N LEU A 60 8.93 2.09 3.93
CA LEU A 60 8.18 2.18 5.19
C LEU A 60 8.91 2.96 6.29
N GLY A 61 8.15 3.75 7.05
CA GLY A 61 8.66 4.43 8.24
C GLY A 61 8.62 3.56 9.51
N ASP A 62 9.57 3.80 10.41
CA ASP A 62 9.74 3.06 11.68
C ASP A 62 8.52 3.14 12.61
N LEU A 63 7.76 4.25 12.54
CA LEU A 63 6.54 4.42 13.33
C LEU A 63 5.33 3.69 12.72
N ALA A 64 5.25 3.63 11.39
CA ALA A 64 4.12 3.04 10.71
C ALA A 64 4.18 1.51 10.77
N PHE A 65 5.38 0.93 10.61
CA PHE A 65 5.53 -0.53 10.49
C PHE A 65 4.96 -1.34 11.66
N PRO A 66 5.25 -1.03 12.93
CA PRO A 66 4.71 -1.78 14.06
C PRO A 66 3.18 -1.68 14.19
N ILE A 67 2.58 -0.57 13.73
CA ILE A 67 1.13 -0.40 13.69
C ILE A 67 0.56 -1.35 12.62
N LEU A 68 1.10 -1.30 11.41
CA LEU A 68 0.64 -2.11 10.30
C LEU A 68 0.74 -3.61 10.60
N GLN A 69 1.83 -4.08 11.22
CA GLN A 69 2.00 -5.46 11.69
C GLN A 69 0.86 -5.97 12.59
N ARG A 70 0.20 -5.07 13.34
CA ARG A 70 -0.89 -5.41 14.26
C ARG A 70 -2.28 -5.24 13.66
N THR A 71 -2.43 -4.33 12.69
CA THR A 71 -3.74 -3.87 12.22
C THR A 71 -4.09 -4.37 10.82
N VAL A 72 -3.10 -4.72 10.00
CA VAL A 72 -3.27 -5.17 8.62
C VAL A 72 -3.25 -6.69 8.56
N GLU A 73 -4.08 -7.26 7.70
CA GLU A 73 -4.13 -8.70 7.47
C GLU A 73 -3.16 -9.17 6.39
N LYS A 74 -3.07 -8.42 5.28
CA LYS A 74 -2.19 -8.74 4.17
C LYS A 74 -1.91 -7.51 3.29
N VAL A 75 -0.73 -7.51 2.67
CA VAL A 75 -0.34 -6.59 1.59
C VAL A 75 -0.47 -7.30 0.24
N ILE A 76 -1.15 -6.66 -0.71
CA ILE A 76 -1.44 -7.19 -2.04
C ILE A 76 -0.62 -6.40 -3.07
N CYS A 77 0.17 -7.09 -3.89
CA CYS A 77 0.92 -6.43 -4.95
C CYS A 77 0.15 -6.47 -6.29
N VAL A 78 0.08 -5.33 -6.96
CA VAL A 78 -0.56 -5.17 -8.28
C VAL A 78 0.43 -4.68 -9.32
N ASP A 79 0.27 -5.04 -10.59
CA ASP A 79 1.08 -4.46 -11.67
C ASP A 79 0.50 -3.14 -12.21
N ASP A 80 1.34 -2.37 -12.89
CA ASP A 80 0.98 -1.09 -13.49
C ASP A 80 -0.19 -1.18 -14.49
N HIS A 81 -0.36 -2.33 -15.16
CA HIS A 81 -1.50 -2.54 -16.04
C HIS A 81 -2.82 -2.65 -15.25
N GLN A 82 -2.80 -3.31 -14.08
CA GLN A 82 -3.95 -3.33 -13.17
C GLN A 82 -4.25 -1.93 -12.62
N ILE A 83 -3.24 -1.13 -12.29
CA ILE A 83 -3.40 0.26 -11.85
C ILE A 83 -4.07 1.10 -12.94
N ALA A 84 -3.51 1.09 -14.16
CA ALA A 84 -4.07 1.84 -15.29
C ALA A 84 -5.52 1.42 -15.61
N LYS A 85 -5.83 0.11 -15.49
CA LYS A 85 -7.19 -0.41 -15.66
C LYS A 85 -8.14 0.12 -14.58
N ALA A 86 -7.70 0.22 -13.32
CA ALA A 86 -8.50 0.77 -12.23
C ALA A 86 -8.77 2.27 -12.40
N MET A 87 -7.76 3.05 -12.80
CA MET A 87 -7.92 4.47 -13.12
C MET A 87 -8.96 4.67 -14.23
N ARG A 88 -8.85 3.89 -15.31
CA ARG A 88 -9.82 3.93 -16.42
C ARG A 88 -11.23 3.59 -15.95
N LEU A 89 -11.39 2.57 -15.10
CA LEU A 89 -12.68 2.18 -14.57
C LEU A 89 -13.32 3.31 -13.75
N ALA A 90 -12.55 3.97 -12.87
CA ALA A 90 -13.02 5.10 -12.09
C ALA A 90 -13.45 6.27 -12.99
N MET A 91 -12.66 6.59 -14.01
CA MET A 91 -13.02 7.63 -14.98
C MET A 91 -14.30 7.29 -15.76
N GLU A 92 -14.43 6.06 -16.25
CA GLU A 92 -15.57 5.66 -17.07
C GLU A 92 -16.87 5.55 -16.26
N ARG A 93 -16.81 5.03 -15.03
CA ARG A 93 -17.99 4.68 -14.21
C ARG A 93 -18.32 5.69 -13.13
N MET A 94 -17.31 6.28 -12.49
CA MET A 94 -17.48 7.24 -11.40
C MET A 94 -17.31 8.69 -11.86
N LYS A 95 -16.76 8.91 -13.08
CA LYS A 95 -16.46 10.24 -13.63
C LYS A 95 -15.44 11.02 -12.78
N VAL A 96 -14.54 10.29 -12.12
CA VAL A 96 -13.46 10.85 -11.30
C VAL A 96 -12.13 10.53 -11.97
N VAL A 97 -11.25 11.52 -12.03
CA VAL A 97 -9.86 11.34 -12.46
C VAL A 97 -9.03 11.01 -11.23
N LEU A 98 -8.42 9.83 -11.22
CA LEU A 98 -7.49 9.38 -10.19
C LEU A 98 -6.07 9.48 -10.70
N GLU A 99 -5.12 9.81 -9.83
CA GLU A 99 -3.71 9.55 -10.08
C GLU A 99 -3.40 8.04 -9.90
N PRO A 100 -2.22 7.54 -10.30
CA PRO A 100 -1.93 6.11 -10.26
C PRO A 100 -1.76 5.50 -8.86
N SER A 101 -1.47 6.32 -7.83
CA SER A 101 -1.17 5.87 -6.47
C SER A 101 -2.41 5.69 -5.59
#